data_AF-A0AAW8W9J4-F1
#
_entry.id   AF-A0AAW8W9J4-F1
#
_cell.length_a   1.000
_cell.length_b   1.000
_cell.length_c   1.000
_cell.angle_alpha   90.00
_cell.angle_beta   90.00
_cell.angle_gamma   90.00
#
_symmetry.space_group_name_H-M   'P 1'
#
loop_
_entity.id
_entity.type
_entity.pdbx_description
1 polymer ?
#
loop_
_entity_poly.entity_id
_entity_poly.type
_entity_poly.pdbx_seq_one_letter_code
_entity_poly.pdbx_strand_id
1 'polypeptide(L)'
;MSSNKKMAAAIRSAYANYGDDPDDWPEDIKKEIRGQTEEEHTAENNVLRHMILHGYTNKYIAQERSNKPKYIQQLRDRMRKRDELDYQATPDELTQLKYNVKHMNKPNNKGVASVMHRDKDWVRCMREKLREAANEAR
;
A
#
# COMPACT_ATOMS: atom_id res chain seq x y z
N MET A 1 17.32 -4.62 -13.21
CA MET A 1 18.29 -4.94 -12.13
C MET A 1 17.52 -5.20 -10.84
N SER A 2 17.86 -6.26 -10.10
CA SER A 2 17.25 -6.55 -8.78
C SER A 2 17.55 -5.44 -7.77
N SER A 3 16.61 -5.09 -6.89
CA SER A 3 16.77 -4.06 -5.83
C SER A 3 18.05 -4.25 -5.03
N ASN A 4 18.42 -5.50 -4.73
CA ASN A 4 19.65 -5.81 -3.99
C ASN A 4 20.92 -5.31 -4.68
N LYS A 5 20.95 -5.25 -6.02
CA LYS A 5 22.11 -4.73 -6.77
C LYS A 5 22.22 -3.20 -6.67
N LYS A 6 21.09 -2.49 -6.60
CA LYS A 6 21.07 -1.03 -6.42
C LYS A 6 21.45 -0.64 -5.00
N MET A 7 20.96 -1.36 -3.99
CA MET A 7 21.33 -1.15 -2.59
C MET A 7 22.81 -1.38 -2.34
N ALA A 8 23.36 -2.49 -2.84
CA ALA A 8 24.79 -2.76 -2.72
C ALA A 8 25.65 -1.69 -3.40
N ALA A 9 25.17 -1.09 -4.50
CA ALA A 9 25.84 0.03 -5.15
C ALA A 9 25.76 1.32 -4.31
N ALA A 10 24.62 1.62 -3.71
CA ALA A 10 24.45 2.79 -2.83
C ALA A 10 25.33 2.69 -1.58
N ILE A 11 25.38 1.52 -0.93
CA ILE A 11 26.25 1.26 0.22
C ILE A 11 27.73 1.39 -0.17
N ARG A 12 28.16 0.79 -1.29
CA ARG A 12 29.54 0.94 -1.79
C ARG A 12 29.88 2.39 -2.11
N SER A 13 28.94 3.13 -2.67
CA SER A 13 29.10 4.55 -2.95
C SER A 13 29.24 5.36 -1.66
N ALA A 14 28.47 5.06 -0.63
CA ALA A 14 28.57 5.74 0.66
C ALA A 14 29.93 5.48 1.32
N TYR A 15 30.39 4.23 1.33
CA TYR A 15 31.74 3.89 1.81
C TYR A 15 32.84 4.64 1.05
N ALA A 16 32.73 4.75 -0.28
CA ALA A 16 33.71 5.45 -1.10
C ALA A 16 33.74 6.98 -0.88
N ASN A 17 32.62 7.58 -0.49
CA ASN A 17 32.48 9.04 -0.38
C ASN A 17 32.57 9.56 1.06
N TYR A 18 32.18 8.75 2.06
CA TYR A 18 32.03 9.18 3.45
C TYR A 18 32.86 8.34 4.43
N GLY A 19 33.60 7.35 3.93
CA GLY A 19 34.50 6.54 4.73
C GLY A 19 33.83 5.31 5.36
N ASP A 20 34.64 4.57 6.11
CA ASP A 20 34.27 3.26 6.65
C ASP A 20 33.38 3.31 7.89
N ASP A 21 33.21 4.47 8.51
CA ASP A 21 32.33 4.64 9.67
C ASP A 21 30.93 5.13 9.24
N PRO A 22 29.89 4.27 9.28
CA PRO A 22 28.55 4.66 8.89
C PRO A 22 27.91 5.70 9.83
N ASP A 23 28.41 5.87 11.06
CA ASP A 23 27.90 6.87 12.00
C ASP A 23 28.32 8.30 11.61
N ASP A 24 29.35 8.45 10.78
CA ASP A 24 29.81 9.75 10.27
C ASP A 24 29.13 10.14 8.94
N TRP A 25 28.30 9.26 8.39
CA TRP A 25 27.63 9.55 7.12
C TRP A 25 26.57 10.65 7.25
N PRO A 26 26.34 11.44 6.19
CA PRO A 26 25.25 12.40 6.14
C PRO A 26 23.88 11.76 6.44
N GLU A 27 23.01 12.45 7.18
CA GLU A 27 21.73 11.90 7.62
C GLU A 27 20.73 11.64 6.49
N ASP A 28 20.84 12.36 5.38
CA ASP A 28 20.11 12.10 4.15
C ASP A 28 20.54 10.78 3.49
N ILE A 29 21.85 10.50 3.45
CA ILE A 29 22.42 9.24 2.96
C ILE A 29 22.05 8.08 3.89
N LYS A 30 22.15 8.29 5.21
CA LYS A 30 21.67 7.31 6.20
C LYS A 30 20.18 7.04 6.06
N LYS A 31 19.35 8.04 5.77
CA LYS A 31 17.91 7.87 5.51
C LYS A 31 17.60 7.24 4.17
N GLU A 32 18.40 7.49 3.14
CA GLU A 32 18.27 6.84 1.83
C GLU A 32 18.62 5.35 1.96
N ILE A 33 19.75 5.04 2.60
CA ILE A 33 20.18 3.66 2.85
C ILE A 33 19.26 2.97 3.88
N ARG A 34 18.81 3.63 4.97
CA ARG A 34 17.79 3.08 5.90
C ARG A 34 16.42 2.91 5.25
N GLY A 35 16.06 3.85 4.40
CA GLY A 35 14.88 3.76 3.55
C GLY A 35 14.93 2.55 2.63
N GLN A 36 16.14 2.11 2.27
CA GLN A 36 16.42 0.87 1.54
C GLN A 36 16.57 -0.37 2.43
N THR A 37 17.14 -0.27 3.65
CA THR A 37 17.50 -1.44 4.48
C THR A 37 16.41 -1.95 5.41
N GLU A 38 15.39 -1.17 5.81
CA GLU A 38 14.41 -1.68 6.79
C GLU A 38 13.13 -2.30 6.19
N GLU A 39 12.65 -1.92 5.00
CA GLU A 39 11.29 -2.31 4.55
C GLU A 39 11.05 -2.39 3.04
N GLU A 40 12.10 -2.51 2.25
CA GLU A 40 11.97 -2.67 0.80
C GLU A 40 11.56 -4.10 0.44
N HIS A 41 10.34 -4.24 -0.09
CA HIS A 41 9.94 -5.32 -0.98
C HIS A 41 10.33 -6.75 -0.59
N THR A 42 10.35 -7.08 0.70
CA THR A 42 10.28 -8.49 1.10
C THR A 42 9.00 -9.07 0.49
N ALA A 43 9.01 -10.35 0.12
CA ALA A 43 7.82 -10.99 -0.45
C ALA A 43 6.59 -10.76 0.43
N GLU A 44 6.78 -10.74 1.75
CA GLU A 44 5.74 -10.42 2.72
C GLU A 44 5.25 -8.97 2.63
N ASN A 45 6.15 -7.98 2.62
CA ASN A 45 5.75 -6.58 2.53
C ASN A 45 5.04 -6.27 1.20
N ASN A 46 5.42 -6.93 0.10
CA ASN A 46 4.71 -6.80 -1.17
C ASN A 46 3.27 -7.31 -1.06
N VAL A 47 3.06 -8.45 -0.38
CA VAL A 47 1.70 -8.96 -0.12
C VAL A 47 0.91 -8.01 0.77
N LEU A 48 1.51 -7.47 1.84
CA LEU A 48 0.83 -6.51 2.72
C LEU A 48 0.45 -5.23 1.97
N ARG A 49 1.35 -4.66 1.16
CA ARG A 49 1.08 -3.50 0.32
C ARG A 49 -0.05 -3.81 -0.66
N HIS A 50 0.00 -4.96 -1.33
CA HIS A 50 -1.07 -5.41 -2.23
C HIS A 50 -2.41 -5.47 -1.50
N MET A 51 -2.50 -6.10 -0.33
CA MET A 51 -3.74 -6.12 0.46
C MET A 51 -4.22 -4.71 0.85
N ILE A 52 -3.30 -3.79 1.17
CA ILE A 52 -3.65 -2.39 1.46
C ILE A 52 -4.23 -1.69 0.21
N LEU A 53 -3.63 -1.87 -0.97
CA LEU A 53 -4.12 -1.29 -2.23
C LEU A 53 -5.48 -1.85 -2.64
N HIS A 54 -5.77 -3.11 -2.33
CA HIS A 54 -7.09 -3.73 -2.50
C HIS A 54 -8.07 -3.36 -1.38
N GLY A 55 -7.69 -2.44 -0.50
CA GLY A 55 -8.57 -1.85 0.50
C GLY A 55 -8.86 -2.75 1.69
N TYR A 56 -8.12 -3.84 1.92
CA TYR A 56 -8.35 -4.66 3.10
C TYR A 56 -8.06 -3.88 4.39
N THR A 57 -8.83 -4.14 5.44
CA THR A 57 -8.64 -3.45 6.73
C THR A 57 -7.40 -3.95 7.47
N ASN A 58 -6.77 -3.11 8.28
CA ASN A 58 -5.60 -3.52 9.08
C ASN A 58 -5.91 -4.70 10.01
N LYS A 59 -7.14 -4.77 10.54
CA LYS A 59 -7.59 -5.87 11.39
C LYS A 59 -7.61 -7.18 10.61
N TYR A 60 -8.18 -7.16 9.40
CA TYR A 60 -8.24 -8.34 8.54
C TYR A 60 -6.84 -8.81 8.12
N ILE A 61 -5.99 -7.89 7.65
CA ILE A 61 -4.61 -8.21 7.26
C ILE A 61 -3.82 -8.79 8.44
N ALA A 62 -3.99 -8.23 9.64
CA ALA A 62 -3.33 -8.72 10.84
C ALA A 62 -3.73 -10.16 11.19
N GLN A 63 -5.02 -10.50 11.02
CA GLN A 63 -5.53 -11.85 11.24
C GLN A 63 -4.98 -12.84 10.20
N GLU A 64 -5.06 -12.50 8.92
CA GLU A 64 -4.63 -13.38 7.82
C GLU A 64 -3.12 -13.61 7.78
N ARG A 65 -2.33 -12.59 8.11
CA ARG A 65 -0.86 -12.63 7.97
C ARG A 65 -0.13 -12.78 9.31
N SER A 66 -0.88 -13.03 10.39
CA SER A 66 -0.36 -13.13 11.77
C SER A 66 0.59 -11.97 12.13
N ASN A 67 0.24 -10.78 11.67
CA ASN A 67 1.09 -9.60 11.72
C ASN A 67 0.51 -8.58 12.70
N LYS A 68 1.36 -7.73 13.29
CA LYS A 68 0.89 -6.75 14.28
C LYS A 68 0.06 -5.66 13.58
N PRO A 69 -1.19 -5.36 14.02
CA PRO A 69 -2.00 -4.30 13.42
C PRO A 69 -1.29 -2.94 13.34
N LYS A 70 -0.43 -2.65 14.34
CA LYS A 70 0.38 -1.44 14.40
C LYS A 70 1.40 -1.36 13.26
N TYR A 71 2.00 -2.48 12.86
CA TYR A 71 2.94 -2.54 11.74
C TYR A 71 2.24 -2.23 10.41
N ILE A 72 1.08 -2.82 10.18
CA ILE A 72 0.27 -2.59 8.97
C ILE A 72 -0.18 -1.13 8.89
N GLN A 73 -0.55 -0.52 10.02
CA GLN A 73 -0.87 0.90 10.10
C GLN A 73 0.32 1.78 9.70
N GLN A 74 1.51 1.50 10.23
CA GLN A 74 2.73 2.23 9.86
C GLN A 74 3.07 2.08 8.37
N LEU A 75 2.91 0.87 7.81
CA LEU A 75 3.09 0.62 6.38
C LEU A 75 2.12 1.46 5.54
N ARG A 76 0.83 1.45 5.89
CA ARG A 76 -0.18 2.25 5.21
C ARG A 76 0.11 3.75 5.29
N ASP A 77 0.53 4.25 6.46
CA ASP A 77 0.86 5.67 6.63
C ASP A 77 2.07 6.08 5.80
N ARG A 78 3.07 5.19 5.65
CA ARG A 78 4.20 5.42 4.74
C ARG A 78 3.79 5.41 3.28
N MET A 79 2.97 4.45 2.86
CA MET A 79 2.43 4.42 1.50
C MET A 79 1.68 5.71 1.18
N ARG A 80 0.85 6.20 2.13
CA ARG A 80 0.14 7.47 1.98
C ARG A 80 1.10 8.67 1.88
N LYS A 81 2.14 8.74 2.71
CA LYS A 81 3.12 9.84 2.68
C LYS A 81 3.97 9.87 1.42
N ARG A 82 4.10 8.74 0.72
CA ARG A 82 4.88 8.59 -0.51
C ARG A 82 4.00 8.59 -1.77
N ASP A 83 2.72 8.91 -1.63
CA ASP A 83 1.72 8.84 -2.71
C ASP A 83 1.66 7.47 -3.43
N GLU A 84 2.04 6.40 -2.72
CA GLU A 84 1.98 5.01 -3.21
C GLU A 84 0.59 4.38 -3.00
N LEU A 85 -0.32 5.07 -2.31
CA LEU A 85 -1.65 4.57 -1.98
C LEU A 85 -2.66 4.82 -3.12
N ASP A 86 -2.40 4.25 -4.29
CA ASP A 86 -3.37 4.20 -5.39
C ASP A 86 -4.24 2.95 -5.26
N TYR A 87 -5.47 3.11 -4.78
CA TYR A 87 -6.37 1.98 -4.59
C TYR A 87 -6.64 1.25 -5.90
N GLN A 88 -6.58 -0.08 -5.84
CA GLN A 88 -6.78 -0.99 -6.97
C GLN A 88 -7.91 -1.96 -6.66
N ALA A 89 -8.56 -2.45 -7.71
CA ALA A 89 -9.57 -3.48 -7.60
C ALA A 89 -9.45 -4.46 -8.76
N THR A 90 -9.66 -5.74 -8.48
CA THR A 90 -9.84 -6.74 -9.54
C THR A 90 -11.22 -6.59 -10.18
N PRO A 91 -11.43 -7.15 -11.39
CA PRO A 91 -12.76 -7.15 -12.03
C PRO A 91 -13.86 -7.78 -11.15
N ASP A 92 -13.52 -8.83 -10.38
CA ASP A 92 -14.45 -9.50 -9.48
C ASP A 92 -14.82 -8.61 -8.29
N GLU A 93 -13.84 -7.92 -7.70
CA GLU A 93 -14.09 -6.97 -6.61
C GLU A 93 -14.98 -5.81 -7.07
N LEU A 94 -14.78 -5.30 -8.29
CA LEU A 94 -15.64 -4.28 -8.88
C LEU A 94 -17.05 -4.81 -9.17
N THR A 95 -17.17 -6.06 -9.62
CA THR A 95 -18.46 -6.72 -9.85
C THR A 95 -19.23 -6.88 -8.55
N GLN A 96 -18.57 -7.34 -7.49
CA GLN A 96 -19.15 -7.45 -6.16
C GLN A 96 -19.53 -6.07 -5.59
N LEU A 97 -18.69 -5.05 -5.79
CA LEU A 97 -19.00 -3.67 -5.39
C LEU A 97 -20.27 -3.15 -6.08
N LYS A 98 -20.39 -3.33 -7.41
CA LYS A 98 -21.58 -2.97 -8.18
C LYS A 98 -22.81 -3.70 -7.66
N TYR A 99 -22.69 -5.00 -7.40
CA TYR A 99 -23.77 -5.81 -6.86
C TYR A 99 -24.24 -5.27 -5.50
N ASN A 100 -23.34 -5.05 -4.55
CA ASN A 100 -23.68 -4.54 -3.23
C ASN A 100 -24.30 -3.15 -3.28
N VAL A 101 -23.75 -2.24 -4.11
CA VAL A 101 -24.32 -0.90 -4.28
C VAL A 101 -25.74 -0.96 -4.85
N LYS A 102 -26.03 -1.88 -5.77
CA LYS A 102 -27.37 -2.02 -6.38
C LYS A 102 -28.42 -2.64 -5.44
N HIS A 103 -28.01 -3.56 -4.57
CA HIS A 103 -28.96 -4.36 -3.78
C HIS A 103 -29.09 -3.91 -2.31
N MET A 104 -28.32 -2.92 -1.86
CA MET A 104 -28.49 -2.32 -0.53
C MET A 104 -29.52 -1.19 -0.55
N ASN A 105 -30.41 -1.14 0.45
CA ASN A 105 -31.45 -0.10 0.56
C ASN A 105 -30.88 1.34 0.65
N LYS A 106 -29.68 1.53 1.22
CA LYS A 106 -28.97 2.81 1.32
C LYS A 106 -27.45 2.60 1.23
N PRO A 107 -26.88 2.48 0.01
CA PRO A 107 -25.48 2.12 -0.20
C PRO A 107 -24.55 3.31 0.04
N ASN A 108 -24.29 3.63 1.31
CA ASN A 108 -23.24 4.57 1.69
C ASN A 108 -21.87 3.85 1.77
N ASN A 109 -20.77 4.60 1.66
CA ASN A 109 -19.43 4.00 1.56
C ASN A 109 -19.07 3.17 2.80
N LYS A 110 -19.48 3.59 3.99
CA LYS A 110 -19.21 2.86 5.24
C LYS A 110 -19.95 1.53 5.31
N GLY A 111 -21.22 1.50 4.91
CA GLY A 111 -22.04 0.30 4.90
C GLY A 111 -21.54 -0.71 3.89
N VAL A 112 -21.27 -0.27 2.66
CA VAL A 112 -20.72 -1.12 1.60
C VAL A 112 -19.35 -1.67 1.99
N ALA A 113 -18.47 -0.83 2.56
CA ALA A 113 -17.16 -1.25 3.04
C ALA A 113 -17.25 -2.31 4.13
N SER A 114 -18.19 -2.17 5.06
CA SER A 114 -18.42 -3.15 6.13
C SER A 114 -18.83 -4.51 5.58
N VAL A 115 -19.73 -4.56 4.58
CA VAL A 115 -20.17 -5.82 3.95
C VAL A 115 -19.04 -6.49 3.17
N MET A 116 -18.16 -5.70 2.55
CA MET A 116 -17.02 -6.21 1.78
C MET A 116 -15.76 -6.44 2.61
N HIS A 117 -15.79 -6.16 3.92
CA HIS A 117 -14.61 -6.13 4.79
C HIS A 117 -13.45 -5.28 4.23
N ARG A 118 -13.80 -4.15 3.59
CA ARG A 118 -12.87 -3.20 2.98
C ARG A 118 -12.83 -1.88 3.74
N ASP A 119 -11.87 -1.03 3.37
CA ASP A 119 -11.76 0.35 3.79
C ASP A 119 -12.82 1.21 3.08
N LYS A 120 -13.41 2.17 3.81
CA LYS A 120 -14.39 3.10 3.25
C LYS A 120 -13.80 3.97 2.13
N ASP A 121 -12.50 4.29 2.22
CA ASP A 121 -11.82 5.16 1.27
C ASP A 121 -11.53 4.40 -0.05
N TRP A 122 -11.27 3.09 0.03
CA TRP A 122 -11.23 2.21 -1.13
C TRP A 122 -12.58 2.16 -1.84
N VAL A 123 -13.69 1.98 -1.10
CA VAL A 123 -15.05 1.98 -1.69
C VAL A 123 -15.35 3.32 -2.37
N ARG A 124 -15.00 4.45 -1.75
CA ARG A 124 -15.16 5.77 -2.36
C ARG A 124 -14.41 5.85 -3.69
N CYS A 125 -13.12 5.52 -3.67
CA CYS A 125 -12.25 5.60 -4.85
C CYS A 125 -12.75 4.69 -5.98
N MET A 126 -13.12 3.44 -5.70
CA MET A 126 -13.60 2.52 -6.72
C MET A 126 -14.95 2.94 -7.30
N ARG A 127 -15.84 3.54 -6.49
CA ARG A 127 -17.11 4.09 -7.01
C ARG A 127 -16.89 5.28 -7.93
N GLU A 128 -15.89 6.11 -7.66
CA GLU A 128 -15.48 7.22 -8.54
C GLU A 128 -14.93 6.69 -9.86
N LYS A 129 -13.96 5.77 -9.82
CA LYS A 129 -13.41 5.10 -11.03
C LYS A 129 -14.52 4.44 -11.88
N LEU A 130 -15.52 3.82 -11.24
CA LEU A 130 -16.67 3.24 -11.95
C LEU A 130 -17.59 4.28 -12.61
N ARG A 131 -17.73 5.48 -12.04
CA ARG A 131 -18.51 6.57 -12.64
C ARG A 131 -17.76 7.20 -13.81
N GLU A 132 -16.46 7.41 -13.66
CA GLU A 132 -15.59 7.93 -14.72
C GLU A 132 -15.63 7.00 -15.94
N ALA A 133 -15.41 5.69 -15.74
CA ALA A 133 -15.50 4.70 -16.80
C ALA A 133 -16.89 4.65 -17.48
N ALA A 134 -17.97 4.89 -16.73
CA ALA A 134 -19.32 4.95 -17.30
C ALA A 134 -19.58 6.23 -18.10
N ASN A 135 -18.94 7.34 -17.74
CA ASN A 135 -19.05 8.61 -18.46
C ASN A 135 -18.17 8.63 -19.72
N GLU A 136 -17.00 8.00 -19.70
CA GLU A 136 -16.12 7.87 -20.88
C GLU A 136 -16.70 6.96 -21.97
N ALA A 137 -17.51 5.97 -21.58
CA ALA A 137 -18.16 5.04 -22.50
C ALA A 137 -19.45 5.59 -23.14
N ARG A 138 -19.80 6.86 -22.89
CA ARG A 138 -21.05 7.51 -23.31
C ARG A 138 -20.80 8.59 -24.35
#